data_AF-A0A1C3RF28-F1
#
_entry.id   AF-A0A1C3RF28-F1
#
_cell.length_a   1.000
_cell.length_b   1.000
_cell.length_c   1.000
_cell.angle_alpha   90.00
_cell.angle_beta   90.00
_cell.angle_gamma   90.00
#
_symmetry.space_group_name_H-M   'P 1'
#
loop_
_entity.id
_entity.type
_entity.pdbx_description
1 polymer ?
#
loop_
_entity_poly.entity_id
_entity_poly.type
_entity_poly.pdbx_seq_one_letter_code
_entity_poly.pdbx_strand_id
1 'polypeptide(L)'
;MMIPAQTTKELLESLHGELITREGEPDYARYNVMETLDKRFCSFCNLIANAEDDLSIILSLIDKDPDCKDHSPLRKLQALVDYVEIACAIYASEPKKPVNTILH
;
A
#
# COMPACT_ATOMS: atom_id res chain seq x y z
N MET A 1 14.60 -4.63 -10.62
CA MET A 1 13.94 -5.91 -10.95
C MET A 1 12.47 -5.70 -10.63
N MET A 2 11.54 -5.99 -11.55
CA MET A 2 10.11 -5.78 -11.30
C MET A 2 9.55 -6.89 -10.40
N ILE A 3 8.60 -6.55 -9.54
CA ILE A 3 7.89 -7.44 -8.63
C ILE A 3 6.57 -7.84 -9.32
N PRO A 4 6.30 -9.13 -9.51
CA PRO A 4 5.07 -9.59 -10.18
C PRO A 4 3.80 -9.03 -9.53
N ALA A 5 2.75 -8.79 -10.32
CA ALA A 5 1.47 -8.25 -9.86
C ALA A 5 0.89 -9.00 -8.65
N GLN A 6 0.83 -10.33 -8.73
CA GLN A 6 0.31 -11.19 -7.65
C GLN A 6 1.15 -11.08 -6.36
N THR A 7 2.48 -11.03 -6.50
CA THR A 7 3.38 -10.85 -5.35
C THR A 7 3.24 -9.46 -4.74
N THR A 8 3.09 -8.42 -5.57
CA THR A 8 2.85 -7.06 -5.12
C THR A 8 1.56 -6.98 -4.31
N LYS A 9 0.47 -7.58 -4.81
CA LYS A 9 -0.81 -7.69 -4.09
C LYS A 9 -0.66 -8.34 -2.71
N GLU A 10 -0.02 -9.51 -2.64
CA GLU A 10 0.18 -10.23 -1.38
C GLU A 10 1.00 -9.42 -0.37
N LEU A 11 2.03 -8.71 -0.85
CA LEU A 11 2.84 -7.83 -0.01
C LEU A 11 2.05 -6.61 0.50
N LEU A 12 1.16 -6.04 -0.32
CA LEU A 12 0.28 -4.95 0.08
C LEU A 12 -0.75 -5.39 1.11
N GLU A 13 -1.40 -6.54 0.90
CA GLU A 13 -2.38 -7.10 1.85
C GLU A 13 -1.71 -7.44 3.20
N SER A 14 -0.50 -8.01 3.17
CA SER A 14 0.29 -8.26 4.37
C SER A 14 0.67 -6.96 5.08
N LEU A 15 1.10 -5.94 4.34
CA LEU A 15 1.45 -4.65 4.91
C LEU A 15 0.23 -3.96 5.53
N HIS A 16 -0.92 -3.98 4.87
CA HIS A 16 -2.16 -3.43 5.40
C HIS A 16 -2.53 -4.07 6.75
N GLY A 17 -2.53 -5.40 6.82
CA GLY A 17 -2.77 -6.13 8.07
C GLY A 17 -1.73 -5.89 9.17
N GLU A 18 -0.51 -5.47 8.82
CA GLU A 18 0.52 -5.07 9.78
C GLU A 18 0.33 -3.65 10.33
N LEU A 19 -0.33 -2.77 9.58
CA LEU A 19 -0.50 -1.34 9.90
C LEU A 19 -1.77 -1.06 10.72
N ILE A 20 -2.77 -1.94 10.64
CA ILE A 20 -4.04 -1.80 11.34
C ILE A 20 -4.14 -2.74 12.55
N THR A 21 -4.99 -2.36 13.50
CA THR A 21 -5.43 -3.19 14.61
C THR A 21 -6.45 -4.23 14.14
N ARG A 22 -6.82 -5.16 15.03
CA ARG A 22 -7.91 -6.11 14.77
C ARG A 22 -9.27 -5.43 14.56
N GLU A 23 -9.43 -4.19 15.00
CA GLU A 23 -10.65 -3.40 14.85
C GLU A 23 -10.69 -2.63 13.52
N GLY A 24 -9.61 -2.66 12.73
CA GLY A 24 -9.51 -1.98 11.44
C GLY A 24 -8.91 -0.58 11.50
N GLU A 25 -8.65 -0.07 12.71
CA GLU A 25 -8.05 1.26 12.91
C GLU A 25 -6.51 1.21 12.82
N PRO A 26 -5.82 2.28 12.41
CA PRO A 26 -4.36 2.32 12.41
C PRO A 26 -3.75 2.00 13.79
N ASP A 27 -2.71 1.17 13.81
CA ASP A 27 -2.04 0.74 15.04
C ASP A 27 -1.06 1.81 15.56
N TYR A 28 -1.63 2.90 16.09
CA TYR A 28 -0.87 4.02 16.64
C TYR A 28 0.04 3.63 17.82
N ALA A 29 -0.29 2.55 18.54
CA ALA A 29 0.53 2.06 19.64
C ALA A 29 1.84 1.44 19.12
N ARG A 30 1.75 0.65 18.04
CA ARG A 30 2.90 -0.01 17.41
C ARG A 30 3.78 0.95 16.61
N TYR A 31 3.19 1.96 15.98
CA TYR A 31 3.89 2.91 15.10
C TYR A 31 4.07 4.31 15.72
N ASN A 32 4.17 4.39 17.04
CA ASN A 32 4.47 5.65 17.73
C ASN A 32 5.93 6.12 17.55
N VAL A 33 6.82 5.26 17.04
CA VAL A 33 8.22 5.58 16.73
C VAL A 33 8.36 5.96 15.27
N MET A 34 8.74 7.22 15.01
CA MET A 34 8.86 7.75 13.66
C MET A 34 9.85 6.97 12.78
N GLU A 35 10.99 6.53 13.32
CA GLU A 35 11.98 5.75 12.55
C GLU A 35 11.40 4.43 12.00
N THR A 36 10.57 3.74 12.79
CA THR A 36 9.90 2.52 12.37
C THR A 36 8.90 2.81 11.25
N LEU A 37 8.14 3.90 11.41
CA LEU A 37 7.17 4.34 10.43
C LEU A 37 7.82 4.76 9.11
N ASP A 38 8.90 5.55 9.17
CA ASP A 38 9.69 5.96 8.00
C ASP A 38 10.23 4.76 7.23
N LYS A 39 10.73 3.73 7.94
CA LYS A 39 11.17 2.48 7.30
C LYS A 39 10.03 1.81 6.55
N ARG A 40 8.84 1.70 7.15
CA ARG A 40 7.68 1.09 6.49
C ARG A 40 7.19 1.92 5.31
N PHE A 41 7.16 3.24 5.46
CA PHE A 41 6.79 4.16 4.40
C PHE A 41 7.75 4.05 3.20
N CYS A 42 9.06 4.02 3.45
CA CYS A 42 10.07 3.80 2.43
C CYS A 42 9.92 2.43 1.76
N SER A 43 9.69 1.37 2.54
CA SER A 43 9.44 0.02 2.01
C SER A 43 8.22 -0.02 1.10
N PHE A 44 7.13 0.65 1.47
CA PHE A 44 5.94 0.79 0.65
C PHE A 44 6.23 1.53 -0.66
N CYS A 45 6.89 2.70 -0.60
CA CYS A 45 7.26 3.45 -1.81
C CYS A 45 8.16 2.61 -2.75
N ASN A 46 9.10 1.85 -2.20
CA ASN A 46 9.96 0.96 -2.97
C ASN A 46 9.18 -0.20 -3.61
N LEU A 47 8.21 -0.78 -2.90
CA LEU A 47 7.32 -1.81 -3.44
C LEU A 47 6.56 -1.26 -4.67
N ILE A 48 5.92 -0.11 -4.51
CA ILE A 48 5.16 0.57 -5.56
C ILE A 48 6.05 0.91 -6.76
N ALA A 49 7.24 1.46 -6.53
CA ALA A 49 8.18 1.84 -7.60
C ALA A 49 8.75 0.65 -8.38
N ASN A 50 8.71 -0.55 -7.81
CA ASN A 50 9.22 -1.77 -8.44
C ASN A 50 8.09 -2.74 -8.84
N ALA A 51 6.82 -2.38 -8.69
CA ALA A 51 5.72 -3.21 -9.14
C ALA A 51 5.76 -3.40 -10.66
N GLU A 52 5.30 -4.57 -11.13
CA GLU A 52 5.07 -4.84 -12.55
C GLU A 52 3.98 -3.95 -13.13
N ASP A 53 2.91 -3.71 -12.36
CA ASP A 53 1.84 -2.80 -12.72
C ASP A 53 2.23 -1.34 -12.51
N ASP A 54 1.65 -0.47 -13.34
CA ASP A 54 1.86 0.97 -13.19
C ASP A 54 1.06 1.53 -12.00
N LEU A 55 1.74 1.59 -10.85
CA LEU A 55 1.26 2.22 -9.63
C LEU A 55 1.89 3.60 -9.41
N SER A 56 2.50 4.20 -10.44
CA SER A 56 3.20 5.49 -10.33
C SER A 56 2.29 6.64 -9.90
N ILE A 57 0.98 6.52 -10.16
CA ILE A 57 -0.02 7.49 -9.69
C ILE A 57 -0.02 7.61 -8.16
N ILE A 58 0.18 6.52 -7.43
CA ILE A 58 0.23 6.51 -5.96
C ILE A 58 1.45 7.30 -5.48
N LEU A 59 2.62 7.10 -6.09
CA LEU A 59 3.83 7.88 -5.78
C LEU A 59 3.62 9.37 -6.05
N SER A 60 2.90 9.71 -7.12
CA SER A 60 2.57 11.12 -7.45
C SER A 60 1.65 11.76 -6.41
N LEU A 61 0.71 10.99 -5.85
CA LEU A 61 -0.19 11.47 -4.79
C LEU A 61 0.58 11.69 -3.48
N ILE A 62 1.38 10.70 -3.08
CA ILE A 62 2.23 10.77 -1.88
C ILE A 62 3.15 11.99 -1.90
N ASP A 63 3.78 12.30 -3.06
CA ASP A 63 4.66 13.48 -3.15
C ASP A 63 3.90 14.80 -2.97
N LYS A 64 2.61 14.85 -3.30
CA LYS A 64 1.79 16.06 -3.14
C LYS A 64 1.13 16.15 -1.76
N ASP A 65 1.15 15.06 -1.01
CA ASP A 65 0.50 14.96 0.29
C ASP A 65 1.40 15.50 1.42
N PRO A 66 1.01 16.60 2.10
CA PRO A 66 1.78 17.14 3.20
C PRO A 66 1.82 16.22 4.42
N ASP A 67 0.82 15.37 4.64
CA ASP A 67 0.76 14.47 5.80
C ASP A 67 1.79 13.35 5.70
N CYS A 68 2.18 12.96 4.48
CA CYS A 68 3.28 12.04 4.22
C CYS A 68 4.66 12.63 4.57
N LYS A 69 4.77 13.97 4.57
CA LYS A 69 5.98 14.73 4.84
C LYS A 69 6.00 15.32 6.27
N ASP A 70 4.91 15.16 7.02
CA ASP A 70 4.76 15.64 8.40
C ASP A 70 5.67 14.84 9.36
N HIS A 71 6.08 15.50 10.44
CA HIS A 71 6.84 14.89 11.54
C HIS A 71 5.94 14.30 12.64
N SER A 72 4.62 14.34 12.45
CA SER A 72 3.64 13.66 13.30
C SER A 72 3.51 12.18 12.91
N PRO A 73 3.88 11.22 13.79
CA PRO A 73 3.71 9.79 13.52
C PRO A 73 2.26 9.40 13.27
N LEU A 74 1.32 10.09 13.91
CA LEU A 74 -0.12 9.82 13.78
C LEU A 74 -0.60 10.10 12.36
N ARG A 75 -0.32 11.30 11.84
CA ARG A 75 -0.75 11.72 10.49
C ARG A 75 -0.06 10.88 9.42
N LYS A 76 1.23 10.64 9.60
CA LYS A 76 2.02 9.84 8.66
C LYS A 76 1.57 8.38 8.63
N LEU A 77 1.16 7.81 9.77
CA LEU A 77 0.60 6.46 9.82
C LEU A 77 -0.75 6.40 9.11
N GLN A 78 -1.65 7.35 9.38
CA GLN A 78 -2.94 7.43 8.70
C GLN A 78 -2.75 7.50 7.17
N ALA A 79 -1.90 8.42 6.70
CA ALA A 79 -1.60 8.55 5.28
C ALA A 79 -1.04 7.25 4.69
N LEU A 80 -0.12 6.57 5.40
CA LEU A 80 0.42 5.28 4.94
C LEU A 80 -0.68 4.22 4.79
N VAL A 81 -1.58 4.11 5.77
CA VAL A 81 -2.72 3.19 5.69
C VAL A 81 -3.59 3.51 4.48
N ASP A 82 -3.97 4.78 4.30
CA ASP A 82 -4.83 5.22 3.20
C ASP A 82 -4.23 4.87 1.82
N TYR A 83 -2.92 5.14 1.62
CA TYR A 83 -2.28 4.82 0.34
C TYR A 83 -2.09 3.32 0.11
N VAL A 84 -1.87 2.54 1.18
CA VAL A 84 -1.84 1.08 1.08
C VAL A 84 -3.23 0.54 0.70
N GLU A 85 -4.31 1.09 1.26
CA GLU A 85 -5.68 0.73 0.89
C GLU A 85 -6.01 1.06 -0.56
N ILE A 86 -5.61 2.24 -1.03
CA ILE A 86 -5.74 2.62 -2.44
C ILE A 86 -4.99 1.62 -3.34
N ALA A 87 -3.76 1.26 -2.97
CA ALA A 87 -2.97 0.27 -3.72
C ALA A 87 -3.67 -1.09 -3.76
N CYS A 88 -4.17 -1.59 -2.61
CA CYS A 88 -4.94 -2.83 -2.53
C CYS A 88 -6.21 -2.78 -3.39
N ALA A 89 -6.93 -1.65 -3.40
CA ALA A 89 -8.18 -1.50 -4.15
C ALA A 89 -7.99 -1.62 -5.68
N ILE A 90 -6.83 -1.18 -6.20
CA ILE A 90 -6.47 -1.37 -7.62
C ILE A 90 -6.43 -2.86 -7.96
N TYR A 91 -5.78 -3.66 -7.12
CA TYR A 91 -5.68 -5.12 -7.28
C TYR A 91 -6.97 -5.90 -6.93
N ALA A 92 -7.90 -5.29 -6.20
CA ALA A 92 -9.22 -5.85 -5.94
C ALA A 92 -10.18 -5.61 -7.11
N SER A 93 -9.96 -4.53 -7.88
CA SER A 93 -10.81 -4.10 -8.98
C SER A 93 -10.49 -4.76 -10.32
N GLU A 94 -9.37 -5.50 -10.42
CA GLU A 94 -9.06 -6.24 -11.64
C GLU A 94 -10.12 -7.32 -11.90
N PRO A 95 -10.83 -7.26 -13.06
CA PRO A 95 -11.79 -8.28 -13.40
C PRO A 95 -11.05 -9.60 -13.53
N LYS A 96 -11.52 -10.65 -12.83
CA LYS A 96 -11.15 -12.03 -13.12
C LYS A 96 -11.21 -12.18 -14.64
N LYS A 97 -10.06 -12.32 -15.32
CA LYS A 97 -10.02 -12.60 -16.76
C LYS A 97 -11.04 -13.69 -17.04
N PRO A 98 -11.97 -13.52 -17.99
CA PRO A 98 -12.90 -14.59 -18.32
C PRO A 98 -12.07 -15.80 -18.71
N VAL A 99 -12.24 -16.89 -17.96
CA VAL A 99 -11.77 -18.20 -18.38
C VAL A 99 -12.48 -18.46 -19.70
N ASN A 100 -11.70 -18.45 -20.77
CA ASN A 100 -12.14 -18.75 -22.11
C ASN A 100 -12.56 -20.23 -22.13
N THR A 101 -13.80 -20.53 -21.76
CA THR A 101 -14.38 -21.86 -21.97
C THR A 101 -15.25 -21.79 -23.21
N ILE A 102 -14.70 -22.45 -24.23
CA ILE A 102 -15.16 -22.60 -25.61
C ILE A 102 -16.67 -22.88 -25.68
N LEU A 103 -17.39 -22.08 -26.47
CA LEU A 103 -18.72 -22.43 -26.99
C LEU A 103 -18.55 -23.59 -27.98
N HIS A 104 -19.09 -24.75 -27.64
CA HIS A 104 -19.37 -25.87 -28.55
C HIS A 104 -20.86 -25.92 -28.86
#